data_AF-A0A9D1DCP3-F1
#
_entry.id   AF-A0A9D1DCP3-F1
#
_cell.length_a   1.000
_cell.length_b   1.000
_cell.length_c   1.000
_cell.angle_alpha   90.00
_cell.angle_beta   90.00
_cell.angle_gamma   90.00
#
_symmetry.space_group_name_H-M   'P 1'
#
loop_
_entity.id
_entity.type
_entity.pdbx_description
1 polymer ?
#
loop_
_entity_poly.entity_id
_entity_poly.type
_entity_poly.pdbx_seq_one_letter_code
_entity_poly.pdbx_strand_id
1 'polypeptide(L)'
;DTVVYFRWRSCLFGTEQYWHGILPHSGKPGRTYQELKELFAKLRPYMEEMQGITTPAQVGIVYSYDQNYALQIQPQNPKLTYLGQVMKYYTALYQANVPVDFLSDQADFSKYKLLIAPLQYLTNPALEEKYREYVAQGGHLLLTMRTGVKDDTNLCHPDALPGGLRDVLGIEVPEYDCLWETTLPVRWGEELFQGEQWCDLITPTTAQPLATAAVEWYAGTPVITRNRFGQGQAWYVGIEPEEGLMKKFVSELLRAADVDSLGETPEGVELACRKGREQNYLFVLNHTDTPQTISLDKKWECSEVSLLPYGFTVVGSAEEKIE
;
A
#
# COMPACT_ATOMS: atom_id res chain seq x y z
N ASP A 1 1.36 16.94 13.26
CA ASP A 1 0.83 18.28 12.90
C ASP A 1 1.90 19.35 12.72
N THR A 2 3.08 19.03 12.18
CA THR A 2 4.13 20.06 12.02
C THR A 2 5.01 19.74 10.82
N VAL A 3 5.53 20.78 10.19
CA VAL A 3 6.58 20.70 9.17
C VAL A 3 7.82 21.35 9.75
N VAL A 4 8.89 20.58 9.91
CA VAL A 4 10.16 21.04 10.49
C VAL A 4 11.26 20.90 9.45
N TYR A 5 11.85 22.03 9.06
CA TYR A 5 12.99 22.04 8.15
C TYR A 5 14.29 21.88 8.95
N PHE A 6 15.03 20.83 8.64
CA PHE A 6 16.47 20.78 8.92
C PHE A 6 17.19 21.42 7.74
N ARG A 7 17.62 22.68 7.81
CA ARG A 7 17.79 23.58 8.97
C ARG A 7 17.39 25.02 8.61
N TRP A 8 17.37 25.93 9.59
CA TRP A 8 17.06 27.35 9.32
C TRP A 8 18.11 28.03 8.42
N ARG A 9 19.41 27.91 8.76
CA ARG A 9 20.51 28.53 8.00
C ARG A 9 21.66 27.53 7.83
N SER A 10 22.22 27.44 6.62
CA SER A 10 23.36 26.58 6.30
C SER A 10 24.58 26.87 7.19
N CYS A 11 25.27 25.82 7.64
CA CYS A 11 26.47 25.94 8.48
C CYS A 11 27.64 26.52 7.70
N LEU A 12 28.48 27.33 8.34
CA LEU A 12 29.73 27.80 7.71
C LEU A 12 30.88 26.79 7.79
N PHE A 13 30.73 25.74 8.60
CA PHE A 13 31.74 24.69 8.78
C PHE A 13 31.10 23.37 9.21
N GLY A 14 31.83 22.27 9.04
CA GLY A 14 31.46 20.92 9.49
C GLY A 14 30.93 20.04 8.37
N THR A 15 30.60 18.79 8.70
CA THR A 15 30.22 17.75 7.73
C THR A 15 29.01 18.13 6.87
N GLU A 16 28.09 18.92 7.44
CA GLU A 16 26.81 19.29 6.80
C GLU A 16 26.81 20.70 6.20
N GLN A 17 27.97 21.31 5.95
CA GLN A 17 28.03 22.65 5.35
C GLN A 17 27.33 22.74 3.98
N TYR A 18 27.15 21.62 3.27
CA TYR A 18 26.36 21.56 2.03
C TYR A 18 24.95 21.00 2.20
N TRP A 19 24.55 20.63 3.42
CA TRP A 19 23.13 20.42 3.74
C TRP A 19 22.48 21.78 3.97
N HIS A 20 21.99 22.36 2.87
CA HIS A 20 21.50 23.73 2.89
C HIS A 20 20.25 23.91 3.73
N GLY A 21 20.17 25.03 4.44
CA GLY A 21 18.96 25.44 5.15
C GLY A 21 18.04 26.32 4.30
N ILE A 22 16.97 26.82 4.92
CA ILE A 22 16.05 27.82 4.33
C ILE A 22 16.82 29.06 3.90
N LEU A 23 17.76 29.52 4.75
CA LEU A 23 18.70 30.58 4.43
C LEU A 23 20.05 29.98 4.00
N PRO A 24 20.65 30.50 2.91
CA PRO A 24 21.99 30.11 2.50
C PRO A 24 23.05 30.60 3.51
N HIS A 25 24.32 30.23 3.28
CA HIS A 25 25.46 30.66 4.10
C HIS A 25 25.50 32.17 4.39
N SER A 26 25.13 33.01 3.41
CA SER A 26 25.09 34.47 3.55
C SER A 26 24.04 34.97 4.55
N GLY A 27 23.07 34.13 4.93
CA GLY A 27 21.93 34.51 5.76
C GLY A 27 20.91 35.42 5.06
N LYS A 28 21.10 35.72 3.76
CA LYS A 28 20.20 36.58 2.99
C LYS A 28 19.05 35.74 2.39
N PRO A 29 17.77 36.14 2.59
CA PRO A 29 16.64 35.45 1.97
C PRO A 29 16.76 35.39 0.44
N GLY A 30 16.43 34.23 -0.14
CA GLY A 30 16.41 34.00 -1.59
C GLY A 30 15.13 33.29 -2.04
N ARG A 31 15.15 32.69 -3.24
CA ARG A 31 14.00 31.99 -3.85
C ARG A 31 13.31 31.02 -2.88
N THR A 32 14.07 30.10 -2.26
CA THR A 32 13.55 29.10 -1.30
C THR A 32 12.81 29.74 -0.13
N TYR A 33 13.31 30.84 0.43
CA TYR A 33 12.64 31.54 1.53
C TYR A 33 11.30 32.14 1.07
N GLN A 34 11.27 32.76 -0.11
CA GLN A 34 10.03 33.36 -0.63
C GLN A 34 8.99 32.29 -0.98
N GLU A 35 9.42 31.18 -1.57
CA GLU A 35 8.55 30.05 -1.88
C GLU A 35 7.92 29.45 -0.63
N LEU A 36 8.70 29.24 0.45
CA LEU A 36 8.17 28.77 1.73
C LEU A 36 7.22 29.79 2.37
N LYS A 37 7.52 31.08 2.26
CA LYS A 37 6.64 32.15 2.74
C LYS A 37 5.28 32.12 2.02
N GLU A 38 5.29 31.95 0.70
CA GLU A 38 4.08 31.84 -0.12
C GLU A 38 3.30 30.55 0.17
N LEU A 39 3.99 29.41 0.27
CA LEU A 39 3.42 28.12 0.63
C LEU A 39 2.66 28.22 1.96
N PHE A 40 3.30 28.72 3.01
CA PHE A 40 2.67 28.80 4.32
C PHE A 40 1.62 29.91 4.41
N ALA A 41 1.72 30.98 3.63
CA ALA A 41 0.63 31.95 3.50
C ALA A 41 -0.63 31.30 2.90
N LYS A 42 -0.48 30.41 1.91
CA LYS A 42 -1.58 29.63 1.31
C LYS A 42 -2.17 28.60 2.26
N LEU A 43 -1.32 27.91 3.03
CA LEU A 43 -1.77 26.84 3.93
C LEU A 43 -2.33 27.36 5.27
N ARG A 44 -1.94 28.57 5.69
CA ARG A 44 -2.32 29.16 6.99
C ARG A 44 -3.82 29.06 7.33
N PRO A 45 -4.78 29.30 6.40
CA PRO A 45 -6.20 29.19 6.71
C PRO A 45 -6.61 27.79 7.18
N TYR A 46 -5.96 26.74 6.70
CA TYR A 46 -6.32 25.35 6.98
C TYR A 46 -5.59 24.77 8.19
N MET A 47 -4.47 25.36 8.61
CA MET A 47 -3.58 24.73 9.61
C MET A 47 -4.22 24.52 10.98
N GLU A 48 -5.01 25.47 11.47
CA GLU A 48 -5.68 25.36 12.77
C GLU A 48 -6.79 24.30 12.72
N GLU A 49 -7.54 24.25 11.63
CA GLU A 49 -8.62 23.28 11.39
C GLU A 49 -8.08 21.85 11.22
N MET A 50 -6.83 21.73 10.77
CA MET A 50 -6.15 20.44 10.55
C MET A 50 -5.39 19.91 11.76
N GLN A 51 -5.49 20.54 12.93
CA GLN A 51 -4.80 20.04 14.11
C GLN A 51 -5.49 18.78 14.70
N GLY A 52 -4.72 17.70 14.83
CA GLY A 52 -5.16 16.43 15.41
C GLY A 52 -6.06 15.59 14.50
N ILE A 53 -6.12 15.91 13.20
CA ILE A 53 -7.03 15.25 12.27
C ILE A 53 -6.38 14.02 11.64
N THR A 54 -7.19 12.99 11.37
CA THR A 54 -6.70 11.70 10.88
C THR A 54 -7.00 11.50 9.40
N THR A 55 -6.34 10.52 8.82
CA THR A 55 -6.67 10.01 7.48
C THR A 55 -7.82 9.00 7.61
N PRO A 56 -8.86 9.04 6.76
CA PRO A 56 -9.94 8.06 6.78
C PRO A 56 -9.53 6.77 6.02
N ALA A 57 -8.44 6.12 6.44
CA ALA A 57 -7.95 4.91 5.78
C ALA A 57 -8.88 3.72 6.04
N GLN A 58 -9.28 3.02 4.97
CA GLN A 58 -10.00 1.75 5.02
C GLN A 58 -9.07 0.55 4.79
N VAL A 59 -7.82 0.80 4.42
CA VAL A 59 -6.80 -0.21 4.13
C VAL A 59 -5.66 -0.12 5.14
N GLY A 60 -5.27 -1.26 5.69
CA GLY A 60 -4.07 -1.39 6.52
C GLY A 60 -3.02 -2.26 5.85
N ILE A 61 -1.75 -1.81 5.85
CA ILE A 61 -0.61 -2.66 5.51
C ILE A 61 0.11 -3.04 6.80
N VAL A 62 0.22 -4.34 7.07
CA VAL A 62 0.95 -4.85 8.23
C VAL A 62 2.45 -4.74 7.98
N TYR A 63 3.13 -4.05 8.88
CA TYR A 63 4.58 -3.84 8.88
C TYR A 63 5.20 -4.37 10.17
N SER A 64 6.28 -5.14 10.03
CA SER A 64 7.07 -5.63 11.17
C SER A 64 8.55 -5.65 10.85
N TYR A 65 9.35 -5.16 11.80
CA TYR A 65 10.80 -5.25 11.74
C TYR A 65 11.28 -6.70 11.82
N ASP A 66 10.58 -7.56 12.56
CA ASP A 66 10.97 -8.96 12.71
C ASP A 66 10.84 -9.73 11.39
N GLN A 67 9.80 -9.42 10.60
CA GLN A 67 9.67 -9.94 9.23
C GLN A 67 10.86 -9.52 8.36
N ASN A 68 11.20 -8.23 8.41
CA ASN A 68 12.33 -7.69 7.66
C ASN A 68 13.64 -8.38 8.06
N TYR A 69 13.91 -8.53 9.35
CA TYR A 69 15.12 -9.17 9.84
C TYR A 69 15.18 -10.66 9.49
N ALA A 70 14.07 -11.39 9.65
CA ALA A 70 14.04 -12.81 9.33
C ALA A 70 14.33 -13.10 7.84
N LEU A 71 13.79 -12.27 6.94
CA LEU A 71 14.03 -12.39 5.50
C LEU A 71 15.46 -11.98 5.10
N GLN A 72 16.14 -11.15 5.89
CA GLN A 72 17.53 -10.76 5.64
C GLN A 72 18.56 -11.83 6.05
N ILE A 73 18.21 -12.76 6.94
CA ILE A 73 19.14 -13.81 7.41
C ILE A 73 19.50 -14.78 6.28
N GLN A 74 18.53 -15.15 5.44
CA GLN A 74 18.71 -16.04 4.28
C GLN A 74 17.96 -15.49 3.06
N PRO A 75 18.54 -14.49 2.37
CA PRO A 75 17.93 -13.93 1.18
C PRO A 75 17.87 -14.97 0.05
N GLN A 76 16.70 -15.11 -0.58
CA GLN A 76 16.47 -16.12 -1.62
C GLN A 76 16.56 -15.53 -3.03
N ASN A 77 15.91 -14.39 -3.25
CA ASN A 77 16.01 -13.59 -4.47
C ASN A 77 16.53 -12.19 -4.09
N PRO A 78 17.57 -11.65 -4.76
CA PRO A 78 18.14 -10.34 -4.43
C PRO A 78 17.16 -9.17 -4.63
N LYS A 79 16.13 -9.35 -5.48
CA LYS A 79 15.09 -8.33 -5.73
C LYS A 79 13.88 -8.46 -4.80
N LEU A 80 13.70 -9.62 -4.15
CA LEU A 80 12.59 -9.87 -3.24
C LEU A 80 12.97 -9.46 -1.82
N THR A 81 12.68 -8.21 -1.47
CA THR A 81 12.92 -7.68 -0.12
C THR A 81 11.61 -7.34 0.58
N TYR A 82 11.57 -7.48 1.91
CA TYR A 82 10.38 -7.15 2.70
C TYR A 82 9.90 -5.72 2.47
N LEU A 83 10.81 -4.75 2.62
CA LEU A 83 10.48 -3.34 2.39
C LEU A 83 10.08 -3.08 0.93
N GLY A 84 10.71 -3.75 -0.04
CA GLY A 84 10.31 -3.67 -1.45
C GLY A 84 8.87 -4.12 -1.67
N GLN A 85 8.46 -5.24 -1.07
CA GLN A 85 7.10 -5.75 -1.13
C GLN A 85 6.09 -4.82 -0.48
N VAL A 86 6.37 -4.36 0.75
CA VAL A 86 5.56 -3.37 1.46
C VAL A 86 5.36 -2.12 0.59
N MET A 87 6.44 -1.59 0.02
CA MET A 87 6.39 -0.41 -0.84
C MET A 87 5.67 -0.68 -2.17
N LYS A 88 5.74 -1.88 -2.73
CA LYS A 88 5.05 -2.23 -3.98
C LYS A 88 3.52 -2.19 -3.82
N TYR A 89 2.99 -2.82 -2.77
CA TYR A 89 1.56 -2.74 -2.46
C TYR A 89 1.12 -1.32 -2.08
N TYR A 90 1.94 -0.61 -1.29
CA TYR A 90 1.68 0.81 -0.99
C TYR A 90 1.63 1.65 -2.26
N THR A 91 2.55 1.45 -3.20
CA THR A 91 2.64 2.23 -4.45
C THR A 91 1.42 2.00 -5.33
N ALA A 92 0.95 0.75 -5.44
CA ALA A 92 -0.26 0.43 -6.21
C ALA A 92 -1.52 1.07 -5.60
N LEU A 93 -1.63 1.12 -4.26
CA LEU A 93 -2.73 1.80 -3.56
C LEU A 93 -2.63 3.33 -3.67
N TYR A 94 -1.42 3.87 -3.57
CA TYR A 94 -1.12 5.29 -3.77
C TYR A 94 -1.52 5.75 -5.18
N GLN A 95 -1.14 5.00 -6.22
CA GLN A 95 -1.55 5.27 -7.60
C GLN A 95 -3.07 5.17 -7.80
N ALA A 96 -3.76 4.40 -6.96
CA ALA A 96 -5.22 4.31 -6.94
C ALA A 96 -5.88 5.38 -6.04
N ASN A 97 -5.14 6.33 -5.48
CA ASN A 97 -5.62 7.33 -4.51
C ASN A 97 -6.37 6.73 -3.32
N VAL A 98 -5.91 5.58 -2.82
CA VAL A 98 -6.47 4.91 -1.64
C VAL A 98 -5.65 5.28 -0.41
N PRO A 99 -6.25 5.85 0.64
CA PRO A 99 -5.54 6.12 1.88
C PRO A 99 -5.20 4.84 2.64
N VAL A 100 -3.97 4.75 3.14
CA VAL A 100 -3.42 3.56 3.79
C VAL A 100 -2.83 3.90 5.16
N ASP A 101 -3.10 3.05 6.14
CA ASP A 101 -2.37 3.03 7.41
C ASP A 101 -1.34 1.89 7.44
N PHE A 102 -0.18 2.13 8.07
CA PHE A 102 0.76 1.06 8.41
C PHE A 102 0.52 0.59 9.84
N LEU A 103 0.39 -0.73 10.00
CA LEU A 103 -0.06 -1.36 11.24
C LEU A 103 1.01 -2.30 11.77
N SER A 104 1.20 -2.33 13.09
CA SER A 104 1.89 -3.46 13.71
C SER A 104 0.96 -4.68 13.77
N ASP A 105 1.54 -5.86 13.97
CA ASP A 105 0.77 -7.09 14.21
C ASP A 105 -0.10 -7.04 15.49
N GLN A 106 0.15 -6.10 16.40
CA GLN A 106 -0.65 -5.85 17.61
C GLN A 106 -1.82 -4.87 17.39
N ALA A 107 -1.89 -4.17 16.27
CA ALA A 107 -2.92 -3.17 16.01
C ALA A 107 -4.34 -3.76 15.94
N ASP A 108 -5.36 -2.95 16.20
CA ASP A 108 -6.76 -3.36 16.00
C ASP A 108 -7.10 -3.39 14.52
N PHE A 109 -7.39 -4.59 14.01
CA PHE A 109 -7.66 -4.90 12.62
C PHE A 109 -9.10 -4.63 12.20
N SER A 110 -10.04 -4.60 13.16
CA SER A 110 -11.48 -4.52 12.90
C SER A 110 -11.93 -3.23 12.21
N LYS A 111 -11.08 -2.19 12.22
CA LYS A 111 -11.36 -0.87 11.62
C LYS A 111 -11.13 -0.82 10.11
N TYR A 112 -10.45 -1.83 9.55
CA TYR A 112 -10.05 -1.84 8.15
C TYR A 112 -10.94 -2.80 7.37
N LYS A 113 -11.39 -2.37 6.18
CA LYS A 113 -12.10 -3.25 5.24
C LYS A 113 -11.13 -4.25 4.60
N LEU A 114 -9.89 -3.80 4.35
CA LEU A 114 -8.83 -4.58 3.72
C LEU A 114 -7.55 -4.50 4.55
N LEU A 115 -6.96 -5.66 4.82
CA LEU A 115 -5.62 -5.80 5.38
C LEU A 115 -4.71 -6.49 4.40
N ILE A 116 -3.50 -5.98 4.24
CA ILE A 116 -2.45 -6.55 3.41
C ILE A 116 -1.25 -6.84 4.29
N ALA A 117 -0.79 -8.09 4.34
CA ALA A 117 0.43 -8.46 5.04
C ALA A 117 1.41 -9.13 4.04
N PRO A 118 2.23 -8.33 3.33
CA PRO A 118 3.20 -8.84 2.37
C PRO A 118 4.28 -9.63 3.09
N LEU A 119 4.68 -10.76 2.52
CA LEU A 119 5.70 -11.68 3.04
C LEU A 119 5.54 -11.91 4.56
N GLN A 120 4.36 -12.32 5.01
CA GLN A 120 4.07 -12.66 6.41
C GLN A 120 4.80 -13.95 6.82
N TYR A 121 6.12 -13.88 6.83
CA TYR A 121 7.06 -14.99 6.88
C TYR A 121 7.09 -15.68 8.23
N LEU A 122 7.16 -14.87 9.29
CA LEU A 122 6.98 -15.31 10.68
C LEU A 122 5.50 -15.25 11.06
N THR A 123 5.04 -16.27 11.75
CA THR A 123 3.68 -16.41 12.26
C THR A 123 3.71 -17.03 13.64
N ASN A 124 2.68 -16.82 14.45
CA ASN A 124 2.48 -17.57 15.67
C ASN A 124 0.97 -17.81 15.85
N PRO A 125 0.56 -18.75 16.73
CA PRO A 125 -0.85 -19.09 16.87
C PRO A 125 -1.76 -17.90 17.20
N ALA A 126 -1.26 -16.90 17.95
CA ALA A 126 -2.05 -15.72 18.30
C ALA A 126 -2.31 -14.82 17.08
N LEU A 127 -1.29 -14.59 16.25
CA LEU A 127 -1.44 -13.80 15.02
C LEU A 127 -2.28 -14.54 13.98
N GLU A 128 -2.11 -15.85 13.85
CA GLU A 128 -2.92 -16.69 12.97
C GLU A 128 -4.39 -16.63 13.34
N GLU A 129 -4.71 -16.76 14.63
CA GLU A 129 -6.10 -16.64 15.09
C GLU A 129 -6.65 -15.24 14.89
N LYS A 130 -5.83 -14.19 15.12
CA LYS A 130 -6.24 -12.82 14.86
C LYS A 130 -6.60 -12.58 13.39
N TYR A 131 -5.85 -13.14 12.45
CA TYR A 131 -6.21 -13.09 11.04
C TYR A 131 -7.49 -13.88 10.74
N ARG A 132 -7.63 -15.05 11.34
CA ARG A 132 -8.82 -15.90 11.21
C ARG A 132 -10.09 -15.18 11.68
N GLU A 133 -10.04 -14.58 12.86
CA GLU A 133 -11.15 -13.81 13.44
C GLU A 133 -11.50 -12.60 12.57
N TYR A 134 -10.49 -11.85 12.13
CA TYR A 134 -10.66 -10.69 11.26
C TYR A 134 -11.41 -11.07 9.96
N VAL A 135 -10.98 -12.12 9.27
CA VAL A 135 -11.65 -12.58 8.04
C VAL A 135 -13.05 -13.14 8.36
N ALA A 136 -13.17 -13.93 9.43
CA ALA A 136 -14.47 -14.51 9.82
C ALA A 136 -15.54 -13.45 10.08
N GLN A 137 -15.15 -12.27 10.60
CA GLN A 137 -16.02 -11.14 10.91
C GLN A 137 -16.31 -10.22 9.71
N GLY A 138 -15.83 -10.54 8.51
CA GLY A 138 -16.12 -9.78 7.29
C GLY A 138 -14.93 -9.04 6.70
N GLY A 139 -13.76 -9.11 7.34
CA GLY A 139 -12.54 -8.50 6.83
C GLY A 139 -12.05 -9.14 5.54
N HIS A 140 -11.42 -8.34 4.68
CA HIS A 140 -10.66 -8.83 3.53
C HIS A 140 -9.19 -8.89 3.89
N LEU A 141 -8.57 -10.06 3.80
CA LEU A 141 -7.16 -10.28 4.12
C LEU A 141 -6.40 -10.67 2.86
N LEU A 142 -5.30 -9.98 2.56
CA LEU A 142 -4.34 -10.34 1.55
C LEU A 142 -3.03 -10.80 2.21
N LEU A 143 -2.66 -12.05 1.93
CA LEU A 143 -1.36 -12.63 2.23
C LEU A 143 -0.63 -12.94 0.92
N THR A 144 0.69 -12.94 0.93
CA THR A 144 1.49 -13.16 -0.28
C THR A 144 2.38 -14.37 -0.14
N MET A 145 3.18 -14.64 -1.16
CA MET A 145 4.18 -15.70 -1.13
C MET A 145 5.02 -15.68 0.14
N ARG A 146 5.53 -16.85 0.52
CA ARG A 146 6.31 -17.04 1.75
C ARG A 146 5.55 -16.79 3.05
N THR A 147 4.23 -16.72 3.05
CA THR A 147 3.47 -16.63 4.30
C THR A 147 3.60 -17.91 5.13
N GLY A 148 3.74 -17.78 6.44
CA GLY A 148 3.66 -18.91 7.37
C GLY A 148 4.78 -19.93 7.22
N VAL A 149 5.98 -19.48 6.86
CA VAL A 149 7.13 -20.38 6.71
C VAL A 149 7.76 -20.70 8.04
N LYS A 150 7.76 -19.75 8.98
CA LYS A 150 8.42 -19.89 10.27
C LYS A 150 7.57 -19.41 11.43
N ASP A 151 7.92 -19.88 12.62
CA ASP A 151 7.43 -19.35 13.87
C ASP A 151 8.14 -18.05 14.29
N ASP A 152 7.68 -17.42 15.37
CA ASP A 152 8.27 -16.20 15.94
C ASP A 152 9.66 -16.40 16.58
N THR A 153 10.13 -17.65 16.70
CA THR A 153 11.50 -18.00 17.07
C THR A 153 12.39 -18.28 15.85
N ASN A 154 11.88 -18.04 14.64
CA ASN A 154 12.54 -18.23 13.35
C ASN A 154 12.87 -19.71 13.03
N LEU A 155 12.11 -20.66 13.59
CA LEU A 155 12.13 -22.07 13.19
C LEU A 155 11.10 -22.32 12.10
N CYS A 156 11.43 -23.16 11.11
CA CYS A 156 10.47 -23.52 10.06
C CYS A 156 9.34 -24.38 10.64
N HIS A 157 8.10 -24.07 10.25
CA HIS A 157 6.95 -24.89 10.60
C HIS A 157 7.05 -26.27 9.94
N PRO A 158 6.66 -27.36 10.64
CA PRO A 158 6.65 -28.71 10.06
C PRO A 158 5.42 -28.96 9.17
N ASP A 159 4.43 -28.07 9.22
CA ASP A 159 3.20 -28.13 8.44
C ASP A 159 3.39 -27.68 6.99
N ALA A 160 2.47 -28.08 6.11
CA ALA A 160 2.43 -27.55 4.75
C ALA A 160 2.19 -26.03 4.79
N LEU A 161 2.86 -25.31 3.89
CA LEU A 161 2.68 -23.87 3.74
C LEU A 161 1.25 -23.56 3.24
N PRO A 162 0.65 -22.42 3.61
CA PRO A 162 1.19 -21.34 4.46
C PRO A 162 0.93 -21.54 5.97
N GLY A 163 1.25 -22.73 6.51
CA GLY A 163 1.23 -23.00 7.95
C GLY A 163 -0.18 -23.06 8.53
N GLY A 164 -0.40 -22.40 9.66
CA GLY A 164 -1.69 -22.38 10.36
C GLY A 164 -2.80 -21.61 9.66
N LEU A 165 -2.55 -21.02 8.48
CA LEU A 165 -3.52 -20.22 7.71
C LEU A 165 -4.05 -20.94 6.46
N ARG A 166 -3.70 -22.23 6.27
CA ARG A 166 -4.16 -23.05 5.13
C ARG A 166 -5.68 -23.09 4.98
N ASP A 167 -6.41 -23.16 6.08
CA ASP A 167 -7.88 -23.22 6.09
C ASP A 167 -8.52 -21.86 5.78
N VAL A 168 -7.96 -20.76 6.29
CA VAL A 168 -8.40 -19.39 5.97
C VAL A 168 -8.19 -19.10 4.49
N LEU A 169 -6.99 -19.38 3.99
CA LEU A 169 -6.62 -19.12 2.61
C LEU A 169 -7.20 -20.15 1.63
N GLY A 170 -7.61 -21.34 2.12
CA GLY A 170 -8.17 -22.40 1.30
C GLY A 170 -7.18 -23.01 0.31
N ILE A 171 -5.90 -23.09 0.69
CA ILE A 171 -4.80 -23.54 -0.17
C ILE A 171 -3.76 -24.35 0.60
N GLU A 172 -2.92 -25.06 -0.16
CA GLU A 172 -1.61 -25.54 0.26
C GLU A 172 -0.54 -25.10 -0.75
N VAL A 173 0.71 -24.97 -0.29
CA VAL A 173 1.87 -24.71 -1.14
C VAL A 173 2.90 -25.82 -0.90
N PRO A 174 2.84 -26.94 -1.65
CA PRO A 174 3.79 -28.04 -1.50
C PRO A 174 5.21 -27.67 -1.93
N GLU A 175 5.33 -26.83 -2.95
CA GLU A 175 6.58 -26.49 -3.61
C GLU A 175 6.56 -25.01 -4.05
N TYR A 176 7.75 -24.45 -4.24
CA TYR A 176 7.94 -23.07 -4.69
C TYR A 176 9.22 -22.96 -5.51
N ASP A 177 9.30 -21.95 -6.37
CA ASP A 177 10.48 -21.64 -7.14
C ASP A 177 10.91 -20.18 -6.98
N CYS A 178 12.22 -19.96 -7.07
CA CYS A 178 12.86 -18.66 -7.00
C CYS A 178 13.21 -18.18 -8.42
N LEU A 179 12.39 -17.30 -8.98
CA LEU A 179 12.55 -16.79 -10.34
C LEU A 179 13.64 -15.71 -10.38
N TRP A 180 14.87 -16.08 -10.71
CA TRP A 180 16.02 -15.16 -10.69
C TRP A 180 16.05 -14.16 -11.86
N GLU A 181 16.48 -14.61 -13.04
CA GLU A 181 16.59 -13.78 -14.26
C GLU A 181 15.56 -14.21 -15.30
N THR A 182 14.40 -14.66 -14.82
CA THR A 182 13.30 -15.11 -15.66
C THR A 182 11.98 -14.50 -15.20
N THR A 183 11.01 -14.52 -16.11
CA THR A 183 9.63 -14.17 -15.84
C THR A 183 8.75 -15.38 -16.13
N LEU A 184 7.62 -15.44 -15.45
CA LEU A 184 6.63 -16.47 -15.64
C LEU A 184 5.36 -15.83 -16.22
N PRO A 185 4.91 -16.22 -17.41
CA PRO A 185 3.65 -15.74 -17.94
C PRO A 185 2.48 -16.16 -17.04
N VAL A 186 1.68 -15.18 -16.64
CA VAL A 186 0.52 -15.34 -15.75
C VAL A 186 -0.74 -15.00 -16.53
N ARG A 187 -1.68 -15.94 -16.58
CA ARG A 187 -2.97 -15.76 -17.24
C ARG A 187 -4.05 -15.43 -16.22
N TRP A 188 -4.79 -14.36 -16.45
CA TRP A 188 -5.99 -13.98 -15.69
C TRP A 188 -7.16 -13.86 -16.67
N GLY A 189 -8.04 -14.87 -16.71
CA GLY A 189 -9.06 -14.96 -17.75
C GLY A 189 -8.41 -15.13 -19.13
N GLU A 190 -8.74 -14.22 -20.06
CA GLU A 190 -8.16 -14.19 -21.42
C GLU A 190 -6.89 -13.32 -21.51
N GLU A 191 -6.60 -12.53 -20.46
CA GLU A 191 -5.46 -11.62 -20.44
C GLU A 191 -4.19 -12.34 -19.98
N LEU A 192 -3.05 -11.94 -20.57
CA LEU A 192 -1.73 -12.47 -20.26
C LEU A 192 -0.85 -11.34 -19.70
N PHE A 193 -0.22 -11.63 -18.57
CA PHE A 193 0.71 -10.78 -17.85
C PHE A 193 2.00 -11.54 -17.54
N GLN A 194 2.91 -10.91 -16.82
CA GLN A 194 4.09 -11.53 -16.25
C GLN A 194 4.08 -11.51 -14.72
N GLY A 195 4.72 -12.53 -14.16
CA GLY A 195 5.21 -12.55 -12.80
C GLY A 195 6.72 -12.77 -12.77
N GLU A 196 7.35 -12.37 -11.68
CA GLU A 196 8.81 -12.39 -11.51
C GLU A 196 9.19 -12.85 -10.11
N GLN A 197 10.49 -12.88 -9.79
CA GLN A 197 11.10 -13.06 -8.46
C GLN A 197 10.83 -14.36 -7.68
N TRP A 198 9.59 -14.85 -7.67
CA TRP A 198 9.10 -15.95 -6.85
C TRP A 198 7.84 -16.58 -7.46
N CYS A 199 7.64 -17.88 -7.24
CA CYS A 199 6.41 -18.57 -7.60
C CYS A 199 6.11 -19.68 -6.58
N ASP A 200 5.10 -19.48 -5.74
CA ASP A 200 4.49 -20.55 -4.94
C ASP A 200 3.58 -21.39 -5.84
N LEU A 201 3.75 -22.72 -5.82
CA LEU A 201 2.92 -23.65 -6.59
C LEU A 201 1.67 -23.98 -5.78
N ILE A 202 0.63 -23.18 -5.95
CA ILE A 202 -0.57 -23.27 -5.11
C ILE A 202 -1.43 -24.47 -5.51
N THR A 203 -1.79 -25.29 -4.54
CA THR A 203 -2.85 -26.30 -4.65
C THR A 203 -4.08 -25.82 -3.89
N PRO A 204 -5.16 -25.39 -4.57
CA PRO A 204 -6.39 -24.97 -3.90
C PRO A 204 -7.09 -26.15 -3.23
N THR A 205 -7.64 -25.92 -2.04
CA THR A 205 -8.56 -26.84 -1.37
C THR A 205 -9.99 -26.33 -1.47
N THR A 206 -10.24 -25.12 -0.96
CA THR A 206 -11.52 -24.40 -1.06
C THR A 206 -11.41 -23.08 -1.81
N ALA A 207 -10.19 -22.57 -2.00
CA ALA A 207 -9.96 -21.32 -2.71
C ALA A 207 -10.31 -21.42 -4.20
N GLN A 208 -10.83 -20.32 -4.73
CA GLN A 208 -11.03 -20.11 -6.15
C GLN A 208 -9.73 -19.56 -6.79
N PRO A 209 -9.18 -20.23 -7.81
CA PRO A 209 -8.12 -19.64 -8.64
C PRO A 209 -8.63 -18.43 -9.43
N LEU A 210 -7.84 -17.36 -9.46
CA LEU A 210 -8.10 -16.15 -10.25
C LEU A 210 -7.10 -16.00 -11.39
N ALA A 211 -5.84 -16.39 -11.14
CA ALA A 211 -4.79 -16.41 -12.15
C ALA A 211 -3.94 -17.67 -12.04
N THR A 212 -3.44 -18.14 -13.19
CA THR A 212 -2.60 -19.34 -13.30
C THR A 212 -1.33 -19.06 -14.08
N ALA A 213 -0.23 -19.71 -13.73
CA ALA A 213 0.94 -19.75 -14.60
C ALA A 213 0.61 -20.44 -15.94
N ALA A 214 1.22 -19.99 -17.04
CA ALA A 214 0.79 -20.33 -18.39
C ALA A 214 1.80 -21.13 -19.23
N VAL A 215 2.96 -21.53 -18.67
CA VAL A 215 4.04 -22.16 -19.43
C VAL A 215 4.62 -23.40 -18.75
N GLU A 216 5.20 -24.27 -19.57
CA GLU A 216 5.97 -25.46 -19.17
C GLU A 216 5.25 -26.33 -18.12
N TRP A 217 6.00 -26.80 -17.12
CA TRP A 217 5.51 -27.63 -16.04
C TRP A 217 4.70 -26.84 -15.00
N TYR A 218 4.72 -25.50 -15.06
CA TYR A 218 3.85 -24.62 -14.27
C TYR A 218 2.44 -24.46 -14.85
N ALA A 219 2.21 -24.90 -16.09
CA ALA A 219 1.01 -24.57 -16.83
C ALA A 219 -0.27 -25.01 -16.10
N GLY A 220 -1.15 -24.05 -15.82
CA GLY A 220 -2.41 -24.28 -15.11
C GLY A 220 -2.32 -24.21 -13.59
N THR A 221 -1.11 -24.12 -13.02
CA THR A 221 -0.93 -23.96 -11.56
C THR A 221 -1.42 -22.58 -11.11
N PRO A 222 -2.34 -22.50 -10.14
CA PRO A 222 -2.78 -21.23 -9.57
C PRO A 222 -1.64 -20.44 -8.95
N VAL A 223 -1.64 -19.13 -9.15
CA VAL A 223 -0.66 -18.18 -8.56
C VAL A 223 -1.33 -17.02 -7.84
N ILE A 224 -2.61 -16.75 -8.14
CA ILE A 224 -3.45 -15.82 -7.37
C ILE A 224 -4.76 -16.54 -7.07
N THR A 225 -5.14 -16.55 -5.80
CA THR A 225 -6.37 -17.23 -5.34
C THR A 225 -7.16 -16.36 -4.36
N ARG A 226 -8.44 -16.71 -4.21
CA ARG A 226 -9.34 -16.11 -3.24
C ARG A 226 -10.23 -17.17 -2.60
N ASN A 227 -10.32 -17.17 -1.29
CA ASN A 227 -11.20 -18.02 -0.52
C ASN A 227 -12.23 -17.20 0.27
N ARG A 228 -13.44 -17.75 0.46
CA ARG A 228 -14.40 -17.19 1.43
C ARG A 228 -14.18 -17.90 2.75
N PHE A 229 -14.14 -17.13 3.83
CA PHE A 229 -13.99 -17.67 5.18
C PHE A 229 -14.83 -16.85 6.15
N GLY A 230 -15.80 -17.50 6.81
CA GLY A 230 -16.85 -16.79 7.55
C GLY A 230 -17.59 -15.77 6.69
N GLN A 231 -17.61 -14.51 7.12
CA GLN A 231 -18.28 -13.41 6.42
C GLN A 231 -17.37 -12.65 5.44
N GLY A 232 -16.04 -12.87 5.50
CA GLY A 232 -15.04 -12.14 4.73
C GLY A 232 -14.37 -12.97 3.64
N GLN A 233 -13.23 -12.48 3.16
CA GLN A 233 -12.45 -13.12 2.11
C GLN A 233 -10.95 -13.09 2.40
N ALA A 234 -10.29 -14.19 2.11
CA ALA A 234 -8.83 -14.30 2.17
C ALA A 234 -8.27 -14.45 0.76
N TRP A 235 -7.23 -13.69 0.45
CA TRP A 235 -6.57 -13.62 -0.83
C TRP A 235 -5.12 -14.06 -0.67
N TYR A 236 -4.63 -14.82 -1.65
CA TYR A 236 -3.24 -15.22 -1.70
C TYR A 236 -2.62 -14.87 -3.04
N VAL A 237 -1.49 -14.16 -3.01
CA VAL A 237 -0.66 -13.84 -4.18
C VAL A 237 0.66 -14.58 -4.05
N GLY A 238 0.77 -15.74 -4.73
CA GLY A 238 1.93 -16.62 -4.69
C GLY A 238 3.05 -16.24 -5.66
N ILE A 239 2.88 -15.18 -6.43
CA ILE A 239 3.86 -14.71 -7.42
C ILE A 239 4.04 -13.21 -7.29
N GLU A 240 5.25 -12.70 -7.55
CA GLU A 240 5.42 -11.26 -7.64
C GLU A 240 4.84 -10.74 -8.96
N PRO A 241 3.77 -9.93 -8.94
CA PRO A 241 3.14 -9.47 -10.18
C PRO A 241 3.93 -8.34 -10.83
N GLU A 242 4.05 -8.33 -12.16
CA GLU A 242 4.51 -7.13 -12.87
C GLU A 242 3.49 -5.99 -12.72
N GLU A 243 3.85 -4.78 -13.17
CA GLU A 243 3.02 -3.58 -13.01
C GLU A 243 1.58 -3.74 -13.53
N GLY A 244 1.40 -4.29 -14.74
CA GLY A 244 0.08 -4.52 -15.33
C GLY A 244 -0.77 -5.50 -14.53
N LEU A 245 -0.17 -6.60 -14.07
CA LEU A 245 -0.85 -7.59 -13.23
C LEU A 245 -1.19 -6.99 -11.85
N MET A 246 -0.28 -6.22 -11.25
CA MET A 246 -0.50 -5.54 -9.97
C MET A 246 -1.68 -4.57 -10.06
N LYS A 247 -1.75 -3.75 -11.12
CA LYS A 247 -2.84 -2.81 -11.34
C LYS A 247 -4.19 -3.53 -11.46
N LYS A 248 -4.25 -4.60 -12.25
CA LYS A 248 -5.46 -5.43 -12.39
C LYS A 248 -5.85 -6.07 -11.05
N PHE A 249 -4.89 -6.65 -10.35
CA PHE A 249 -5.08 -7.34 -9.08
C PHE A 249 -5.57 -6.40 -7.96
N VAL A 250 -5.01 -5.20 -7.86
CA VAL A 250 -5.43 -4.21 -6.86
C VAL A 250 -6.84 -3.69 -7.16
N SER A 251 -7.20 -3.48 -8.43
CA SER A 251 -8.54 -3.01 -8.82
C SER A 251 -9.66 -3.99 -8.42
N GLU A 252 -9.69 -5.19 -9.01
CA GLU A 252 -9.56 -6.42 -8.22
C GLU A 252 -10.07 -6.46 -6.77
N LEU A 253 -9.06 -6.43 -5.91
CA LEU A 253 -9.10 -6.52 -4.46
C LEU A 253 -9.89 -5.37 -3.83
N LEU A 254 -9.68 -4.13 -4.28
CA LEU A 254 -10.38 -2.94 -3.76
C LEU A 254 -11.88 -3.03 -4.00
N ARG A 255 -12.29 -3.42 -5.21
CA ARG A 255 -13.69 -3.63 -5.56
C ARG A 255 -14.32 -4.73 -4.70
N ALA A 256 -13.61 -5.83 -4.50
CA ALA A 256 -14.11 -6.93 -3.69
C ALA A 256 -14.25 -6.55 -2.21
N ALA A 257 -13.32 -5.76 -1.67
CA ALA A 257 -13.32 -5.29 -0.29
C ALA A 257 -14.20 -4.04 -0.06
N ASP A 258 -14.88 -3.55 -1.09
CA ASP A 258 -15.68 -2.32 -1.03
C ASP A 258 -14.87 -1.12 -0.50
N VAL A 259 -13.61 -1.01 -0.93
CA VAL A 259 -12.73 0.10 -0.53
C VAL A 259 -12.88 1.25 -1.51
N ASP A 260 -13.18 2.43 -0.98
CA ASP A 260 -13.34 3.65 -1.75
C ASP A 260 -11.98 4.30 -2.03
N SER A 261 -11.72 4.68 -3.29
CA SER A 261 -10.65 5.63 -3.61
C SER A 261 -11.13 7.06 -3.36
N LEU A 262 -10.18 7.99 -3.26
CA LEU A 262 -10.51 9.42 -3.17
C LEU A 262 -10.95 10.02 -4.51
N GLY A 263 -10.76 9.29 -5.61
CA GLY A 263 -11.09 9.69 -6.98
C GLY A 263 -10.08 9.13 -7.99
N GLU A 264 -10.44 9.17 -9.27
CA GLU A 264 -9.52 8.84 -10.37
C GLU A 264 -8.72 10.07 -10.77
N THR A 265 -7.41 9.88 -11.03
CA THR A 265 -6.53 10.96 -11.46
C THR A 265 -5.60 10.51 -12.59
N PRO A 266 -5.07 11.45 -13.39
CA PRO A 266 -3.91 11.18 -14.24
C PRO A 266 -2.72 10.70 -13.41
N GLU A 267 -1.83 9.94 -14.05
CA GLU A 267 -0.58 9.50 -13.43
C GLU A 267 0.23 10.69 -12.91
N GLY A 268 0.77 10.56 -11.69
CA GLY A 268 1.54 11.61 -11.03
C GLY A 268 0.68 12.67 -10.33
N VAL A 269 -0.64 12.54 -10.30
CA VAL A 269 -1.51 13.40 -9.50
C VAL A 269 -2.07 12.65 -8.30
N GLU A 270 -1.78 13.17 -7.11
CA GLU A 270 -2.17 12.58 -5.82
C GLU A 270 -3.39 13.28 -5.24
N LEU A 271 -4.33 12.48 -4.73
CA LEU A 271 -5.38 12.92 -3.83
C LEU A 271 -5.09 12.44 -2.41
N ALA A 272 -5.08 13.36 -1.46
CA ALA A 272 -4.92 13.02 -0.04
C ALA A 272 -6.02 13.67 0.79
N CYS A 273 -6.73 12.86 1.59
CA CYS A 273 -7.83 13.34 2.41
C CYS A 273 -7.45 13.40 3.90
N ARG A 274 -7.89 14.46 4.56
CA ARG A 274 -7.83 14.61 6.01
C ARG A 274 -9.22 14.89 6.57
N LYS A 275 -9.60 14.15 7.61
CA LYS A 275 -10.92 14.26 8.24
C LYS A 275 -10.92 15.35 9.30
N GLY A 276 -11.32 16.57 8.93
CA GLY A 276 -11.42 17.68 9.88
C GLY A 276 -12.53 17.51 10.90
N ARG A 277 -12.61 18.45 11.84
CA ARG A 277 -13.63 18.46 12.91
C ARG A 277 -15.02 18.80 12.37
N GLU A 278 -15.07 19.78 11.45
CA GLU A 278 -16.31 20.32 10.89
C GLU A 278 -16.52 19.88 9.44
N GLN A 279 -15.44 19.70 8.68
CA GLN A 279 -15.47 19.27 7.28
C GLN A 279 -14.24 18.44 6.92
N ASN A 280 -14.30 17.72 5.78
CA ASN A 280 -13.13 17.01 5.25
C ASN A 280 -12.34 17.92 4.29
N TYR A 281 -11.03 17.75 4.25
CA TYR A 281 -10.15 18.46 3.32
C TYR A 281 -9.52 17.47 2.34
N LEU A 282 -9.62 17.78 1.05
CA LEU A 282 -8.92 17.09 -0.01
C LEU A 282 -7.75 17.94 -0.49
N PHE A 283 -6.55 17.41 -0.37
CA PHE A 283 -5.37 17.92 -1.05
C PHE A 283 -5.31 17.30 -2.45
N VAL A 284 -5.20 18.15 -3.46
CA VAL A 284 -4.94 17.72 -4.84
C VAL A 284 -3.55 18.21 -5.20
N LEU A 285 -2.61 17.28 -5.40
CA LEU A 285 -1.20 17.58 -5.63
C LEU A 285 -0.79 17.09 -7.01
N ASN A 286 -0.28 17.99 -7.84
CA ASN A 286 0.31 17.64 -9.12
C ASN A 286 1.81 17.42 -8.93
N HIS A 287 2.29 16.18 -9.01
CA HIS A 287 3.72 15.87 -8.95
C HIS A 287 4.40 15.88 -10.33
N THR A 288 3.69 16.29 -11.38
CA THR A 288 4.20 16.34 -12.76
C THR A 288 4.72 17.73 -13.14
N ASP A 289 5.53 17.78 -14.19
CA ASP A 289 6.06 19.01 -14.78
C ASP A 289 5.13 19.67 -15.80
N THR A 290 3.89 19.16 -15.92
CA THR A 290 2.87 19.67 -16.85
C THR A 290 1.63 20.13 -16.10
N PRO A 291 0.86 21.10 -16.63
CA PRO A 291 -0.44 21.46 -16.07
C PRO A 291 -1.41 20.28 -16.10
N GLN A 292 -2.25 20.15 -15.08
CA GLN A 292 -3.22 19.06 -14.94
C GLN A 292 -4.62 19.62 -14.64
N THR A 293 -5.66 19.02 -15.22
CA THR A 293 -7.07 19.33 -14.91
C THR A 293 -7.73 18.08 -14.36
N ILE A 294 -8.23 18.16 -13.12
CA ILE A 294 -8.74 17.02 -12.38
C ILE A 294 -10.23 17.23 -12.09
N SER A 295 -11.05 16.26 -12.48
CA SER A 295 -12.45 16.18 -12.09
C SER A 295 -12.56 15.59 -10.69
N LEU A 296 -13.39 16.20 -9.84
CA LEU A 296 -13.60 15.77 -8.46
C LEU A 296 -15.06 15.31 -8.27
N ASP A 297 -15.25 14.35 -7.37
CA ASP A 297 -16.57 13.89 -6.95
C ASP A 297 -17.44 15.06 -6.43
N LYS A 298 -18.76 14.95 -6.61
CA LYS A 298 -19.75 15.94 -6.14
C LYS A 298 -19.77 16.15 -4.62
N LYS A 299 -19.09 15.31 -3.85
CA LYS A 299 -18.92 15.44 -2.40
C LYS A 299 -17.93 16.56 -2.02
N TRP A 300 -17.20 17.12 -2.98
CA TRP A 300 -16.27 18.23 -2.80
C TRP A 300 -16.86 19.54 -3.32
N GLU A 301 -16.47 20.67 -2.73
CA GLU A 301 -16.99 22.01 -3.08
C GLU A 301 -16.72 22.41 -4.55
N CYS A 302 -15.69 21.84 -5.15
CA CYS A 302 -15.34 22.04 -6.56
C CYS A 302 -15.50 20.72 -7.33
N SER A 303 -16.09 20.78 -8.53
CA SER A 303 -16.19 19.63 -9.44
C SER A 303 -14.98 19.47 -10.35
N GLU A 304 -14.15 20.50 -10.48
CA GLU A 304 -12.94 20.50 -11.30
C GLU A 304 -11.90 21.44 -10.72
N VAL A 305 -10.62 21.05 -10.78
CA VAL A 305 -9.48 21.89 -10.41
C VAL A 305 -8.41 21.86 -11.49
N SER A 306 -7.81 23.02 -11.78
CA SER A 306 -6.66 23.13 -12.68
C SER A 306 -5.40 23.49 -11.89
N LEU A 307 -4.36 22.68 -12.04
CA LEU A 307 -3.09 22.81 -11.35
C LEU A 307 -1.97 23.15 -12.33
N LEU A 308 -1.11 24.08 -11.92
CA LEU A 308 0.18 24.31 -12.58
C LEU A 308 1.12 23.11 -12.38
N PRO A 309 2.21 23.00 -13.14
CA PRO A 309 3.30 22.08 -12.84
C PRO A 309 3.73 22.19 -11.38
N TYR A 310 3.85 21.05 -10.68
CA TYR A 310 4.19 21.00 -9.25
C TYR A 310 3.23 21.78 -8.31
N GLY A 311 2.05 22.13 -8.81
CA GLY A 311 1.04 22.89 -8.08
C GLY A 311 0.20 22.00 -7.16
N PHE A 312 -0.44 22.63 -6.18
CA PHE A 312 -1.43 21.97 -5.34
C PHE A 312 -2.60 22.90 -5.04
N THR A 313 -3.73 22.31 -4.65
CA THR A 313 -4.85 23.02 -4.04
C THR A 313 -5.43 22.21 -2.89
N VAL A 314 -6.21 22.87 -2.02
CA VAL A 314 -6.98 22.26 -0.94
C VAL A 314 -8.46 22.56 -1.19
N VAL A 315 -9.30 21.55 -1.12
CA VAL A 315 -10.76 21.65 -1.38
C VAL A 315 -11.51 21.13 -0.15
N GLY A 316 -12.50 21.86 0.34
CA GLY A 316 -13.39 21.40 1.40
C GLY A 316 -14.43 20.40 0.89
N SER A 317 -15.02 19.61 1.80
CA SER A 317 -16.21 18.84 1.48
C SER A 317 -17.39 19.78 1.23
N ALA A 318 -18.23 19.48 0.24
CA ALA A 318 -19.46 20.21 0.03
C ALA A 318 -20.34 20.09 1.28
N GLU A 319 -20.85 21.21 1.80
CA GLU A 319 -21.87 21.18 2.86
C GLU A 319 -23.05 20.31 2.39
N GLU A 320 -23.40 19.27 3.15
CA GLU A 320 -24.74 18.71 3.05
C GLU A 320 -25.70 19.84 3.44
N LYS A 321 -26.29 20.50 2.44
CA LYS A 321 -27.51 21.26 2.68
C LYS A 321 -28.52 20.25 3.19
N ILE A 322 -28.70 20.23 4.51
CA ILE A 322 -29.82 19.58 5.16
C ILE A 322 -31.07 20.27 4.60
N GLU A 323 -31.70 19.66 3.60
CA GLU A 323 -33.10 19.93 3.25
C GLU A 323 -34.03 19.25 4.26
#